data_AF-A0A7C5N1M7-F1
#
_entry.id   AF-A0A7C5N1M7-F1
#
_cell.length_a   1.000
_cell.length_b   1.000
_cell.length_c   1.000
_cell.angle_alpha   90.00
_cell.angle_beta   90.00
_cell.angle_gamma   90.00
#
_symmetry.space_group_name_H-M   'P 1'
#
loop_
_entity.id
_entity.type
_entity.pdbx_description
1 polymer ?
#
loop_
_entity_poly.entity_id
_entity_poly.type
_entity_poly.pdbx_seq_one_letter_code
_entity_poly.pdbx_strand_id
1 'polypeptide(L)'
;MEQISGVDMGDVTVARNSDKPAQMNAHAYAQGNEIHLGPGQEKHLPHEAWHVVQQKEGRVKPSTTVNGSPVNDDKSLESEADSMGGKAMQLKTDKKQPTQLKSGYSLNTTQLKSAVVQRVAIETHGGAWDTSKYSLVTGGGGKRGADIELDFSPAENVDATKIGLIQTAKATNNKKVSYIGDPTRKTHGVDAANAIEIDSATKETDEGTHIDQLGQFDNPLYATGDTGKTNLEDSPTVPGWGQHGWRYKDATGKEKKQDAKLKDTPQQSGVAKDSKNVFEVSALALTGTQKGAYYGSIQWGWETDSAGNHKKLPLKAISQGVPSSSFLKAGEKWNNGKTSGGTDTIDIPLVDVKLAVRPITDNLPPDFIGPPLQIPTGTRVKILKDGGAIGESKIEVVDGIFTGQVLTIKPADLLSLKDERS
;
A
#
# COMPACT_ATOMS: atom_id res chain seq x y z
N MET A 1 -2.62 4.33 29.62
CA MET A 1 -3.07 5.62 29.06
C MET A 1 -3.29 6.62 30.16
N GLU A 2 -4.28 6.46 31.04
CA GLU A 2 -4.56 7.41 32.13
C GLU A 2 -3.33 7.75 32.98
N GLN A 3 -2.48 6.77 33.29
CA GLN A 3 -1.23 7.00 34.05
C GLN A 3 -0.22 7.92 33.33
N ILE A 4 -0.19 7.94 32.00
CA ILE A 4 0.77 8.74 31.21
C ILE A 4 0.16 10.02 30.66
N SER A 5 -1.15 10.09 30.47
CA SER A 5 -1.84 11.29 29.99
C SER A 5 -2.42 12.14 31.12
N GLY A 6 -2.77 11.55 32.26
CA GLY A 6 -3.59 12.20 33.28
C GLY A 6 -5.04 12.47 32.83
N VAL A 7 -5.43 11.95 31.66
CA VAL A 7 -6.78 12.08 31.08
C VAL A 7 -7.58 10.82 31.40
N ASP A 8 -8.81 11.00 31.86
CA ASP A 8 -9.77 9.90 32.11
C ASP A 8 -10.14 9.19 30.81
N MET A 9 -9.99 7.86 30.79
CA MET A 9 -10.28 7.00 29.65
C MET A 9 -11.42 6.00 29.94
N GLY A 10 -12.10 6.14 31.09
CA GLY A 10 -13.13 5.19 31.56
C GLY A 10 -14.39 5.13 30.68
N ASP A 11 -14.65 6.15 29.86
CA ASP A 11 -15.77 6.23 28.91
C ASP A 11 -15.38 5.84 27.47
N VAL A 12 -14.16 5.35 27.24
CA VAL A 12 -13.65 4.98 25.92
C VAL A 12 -14.07 3.56 25.55
N THR A 13 -14.66 3.40 24.36
CA THR A 13 -15.10 2.10 23.83
C THR A 13 -14.17 1.63 22.71
N VAL A 14 -13.90 0.33 22.67
CA VAL A 14 -13.06 -0.29 21.64
C VAL A 14 -13.85 -1.34 20.89
N ALA A 15 -14.19 -1.04 19.64
CA ALA A 15 -14.78 -1.99 18.71
C ALA A 15 -13.68 -2.74 17.95
N ARG A 16 -13.41 -3.99 18.36
CA ARG A 16 -12.47 -4.90 17.67
C ARG A 16 -13.15 -5.59 16.49
N ASN A 17 -12.37 -5.99 15.50
CA ASN A 17 -12.87 -6.63 14.27
C ASN A 17 -13.99 -5.81 13.61
N SER A 18 -13.84 -4.49 13.62
CA SER A 18 -14.83 -3.57 13.09
C SER A 18 -14.64 -3.39 11.59
N ASP A 19 -15.74 -3.39 10.83
CA ASP A 19 -15.70 -3.08 9.39
C ASP A 19 -15.64 -1.55 9.11
N LYS A 20 -15.74 -0.71 10.15
CA LYS A 20 -15.76 0.75 9.99
C LYS A 20 -14.45 1.36 9.48
N PRO A 21 -13.24 0.93 9.88
CA PRO A 21 -12.00 1.54 9.41
C PRO A 21 -11.83 1.49 7.88
N ALA A 22 -12.31 0.41 7.24
CA ALA A 22 -12.32 0.29 5.78
C ALA A 22 -13.13 1.42 5.10
N GLN A 23 -14.17 1.93 5.75
CA GLN A 23 -14.97 3.06 5.24
C GLN A 23 -14.21 4.39 5.30
N MET A 24 -13.19 4.46 6.18
CA MET A 24 -12.27 5.58 6.32
C MET A 24 -10.94 5.33 5.60
N ASN A 25 -10.84 4.27 4.79
CA ASN A 25 -9.62 3.84 4.09
C ASN A 25 -8.43 3.64 5.04
N ALA A 26 -8.68 3.03 6.19
CA ALA A 26 -7.72 2.90 7.28
C ALA A 26 -7.72 1.49 7.88
N HIS A 27 -6.66 1.16 8.61
CA HIS A 27 -6.62 -0.06 9.43
C HIS A 27 -7.31 0.11 10.79
N ALA A 28 -7.25 1.31 11.35
CA ALA A 28 -7.88 1.69 12.59
C ALA A 28 -8.20 3.20 12.58
N TYR A 29 -9.10 3.63 13.46
CA TYR A 29 -9.28 5.05 13.72
C TYR A 29 -9.86 5.32 15.12
N ALA A 30 -9.66 6.54 15.60
CA ALA A 30 -10.26 7.10 16.81
C ALA A 30 -11.16 8.30 16.46
N GLN A 31 -12.36 8.32 17.04
CA GLN A 31 -13.32 9.41 16.91
C GLN A 31 -14.08 9.64 18.21
N GLY A 32 -13.86 10.79 18.84
CA GLY A 32 -14.37 11.10 20.17
C GLY A 32 -13.86 10.07 21.19
N ASN A 33 -14.79 9.31 21.77
CA ASN A 33 -14.50 8.25 22.74
C ASN A 33 -14.54 6.85 22.13
N GLU A 34 -14.69 6.72 20.81
CA GLU A 34 -14.78 5.44 20.13
C GLU A 34 -13.47 5.13 19.39
N ILE A 35 -12.96 3.92 19.58
CA ILE A 35 -11.83 3.36 18.84
C ILE A 35 -12.35 2.19 18.00
N HIS A 36 -12.09 2.23 16.71
CA HIS A 36 -12.45 1.18 15.77
C HIS A 36 -11.19 0.52 15.22
N LEU A 37 -11.05 -0.79 15.44
CA LEU A 37 -9.92 -1.58 14.96
C LEU A 37 -10.42 -2.57 13.92
N GLY A 38 -9.80 -2.57 12.74
CA GLY A 38 -10.06 -3.59 11.72
C GLY A 38 -9.68 -4.99 12.23
N PRO A 39 -10.14 -6.06 11.56
CA PRO A 39 -9.74 -7.42 11.91
C PRO A 39 -8.21 -7.60 11.96
N GLY A 40 -7.68 -8.08 13.09
CA GLY A 40 -6.25 -8.31 13.32
C GLY A 40 -5.40 -7.04 13.56
N GLN A 41 -6.03 -5.88 13.78
CA GLN A 41 -5.35 -4.58 13.92
C GLN A 41 -5.17 -4.14 15.38
N GLU A 42 -5.20 -5.05 16.35
CA GLU A 42 -5.07 -4.76 17.78
C GLU A 42 -3.76 -4.06 18.16
N LYS A 43 -2.72 -4.24 17.34
CA LYS A 43 -1.43 -3.55 17.51
C LYS A 43 -1.55 -2.02 17.49
N HIS A 44 -2.57 -1.48 16.81
CA HIS A 44 -2.80 -0.03 16.73
C HIS A 44 -3.54 0.52 17.95
N LEU A 45 -4.08 -0.32 18.83
CA LEU A 45 -4.86 0.15 19.98
C LEU A 45 -4.13 1.18 20.87
N PRO A 46 -2.83 1.04 21.21
CA PRO A 46 -2.12 2.06 21.97
C PRO A 46 -2.00 3.39 21.22
N HIS A 47 -1.84 3.36 19.90
CA HIS A 47 -1.80 4.56 19.06
C HIS A 47 -3.15 5.28 19.07
N GLU A 48 -4.22 4.53 18.74
CA GLU A 48 -5.58 5.08 18.69
C GLU A 48 -6.06 5.59 20.05
N ALA A 49 -5.66 4.93 21.14
CA ALA A 49 -6.00 5.40 22.48
C ALA A 49 -5.27 6.69 22.84
N TRP A 50 -4.12 7.01 22.23
CA TRP A 50 -3.50 8.32 22.36
C TRP A 50 -4.20 9.39 21.54
N HIS A 51 -4.73 9.06 20.36
CA HIS A 51 -5.59 9.99 19.63
C HIS A 51 -6.81 10.43 20.46
N VAL A 52 -7.44 9.52 21.20
CA VAL A 52 -8.52 9.89 22.11
C VAL A 52 -8.04 10.89 23.19
N VAL A 53 -6.81 10.73 23.72
CA VAL A 53 -6.22 11.71 24.64
C VAL A 53 -6.09 13.08 23.97
N GLN A 54 -5.51 13.13 22.77
CA GLN A 54 -5.35 14.38 22.01
C GLN A 54 -6.69 15.07 21.73
N GLN A 55 -7.72 14.29 21.39
CA GLN A 55 -9.07 14.79 21.12
C GLN A 55 -9.71 15.34 22.40
N LYS A 56 -9.54 14.67 23.56
CA LYS A 56 -10.04 15.15 24.86
C LYS A 56 -9.33 16.40 25.36
N GLU A 57 -8.08 16.61 24.98
CA GLU A 57 -7.34 17.84 25.25
C GLU A 57 -7.74 19.01 24.33
N GLY A 58 -8.60 18.77 23.33
CA GLY A 58 -9.08 19.80 22.42
C GLY A 58 -8.02 20.30 21.43
N ARG A 59 -6.92 19.56 21.25
CA ARG A 59 -5.81 19.92 20.36
C ARG A 59 -6.08 19.57 18.89
N VAL A 60 -6.97 18.62 18.65
CA VAL A 60 -7.23 18.05 17.32
C VAL A 60 -8.18 18.93 16.52
N LYS A 61 -7.70 19.46 15.39
CA LYS A 61 -8.50 20.23 14.42
C LYS A 61 -8.54 19.50 13.07
N PRO A 62 -9.63 19.58 12.30
CA PRO A 62 -9.64 19.03 10.95
C PRO A 62 -8.53 19.68 10.11
N SER A 63 -7.75 18.87 9.41
CA SER A 63 -6.76 19.32 8.42
C SER A 63 -7.14 18.88 7.00
N THR A 64 -7.93 17.82 6.88
CA THR A 64 -8.43 17.29 5.61
C THR A 64 -9.84 16.71 5.78
N THR A 65 -10.40 16.17 4.70
CA THR A 65 -11.71 15.51 4.71
C THR A 65 -11.63 14.20 3.93
N VAL A 66 -12.15 13.12 4.50
CA VAL A 66 -12.21 11.80 3.86
C VAL A 66 -13.66 11.35 3.84
N ASN A 67 -14.20 11.08 2.66
CA ASN A 67 -15.60 10.68 2.50
C ASN A 67 -16.59 11.64 3.19
N GLY A 68 -16.28 12.94 3.18
CA GLY A 68 -17.10 13.98 3.83
C GLY A 68 -16.96 14.07 5.36
N SER A 69 -16.16 13.19 5.98
CA SER A 69 -15.84 13.26 7.41
C SER A 69 -14.58 14.09 7.65
N PRO A 70 -14.56 14.99 8.65
CA PRO A 70 -13.37 15.75 8.99
C PRO A 70 -12.30 14.81 9.56
N VAL A 71 -11.09 14.88 9.01
CA VAL A 71 -9.94 14.08 9.42
C VAL A 71 -8.81 15.00 9.85
N ASN A 72 -8.04 14.57 10.85
CA ASN A 72 -6.76 15.16 11.18
C ASN A 72 -5.66 14.19 10.73
N ASP A 73 -4.73 14.71 9.93
CA ASP A 73 -3.52 14.04 9.41
C ASP A 73 -2.25 14.80 9.83
N ASP A 74 -2.32 15.52 10.96
CA ASP A 74 -1.20 16.32 11.46
C ASP A 74 -0.06 15.40 11.90
N LYS A 75 1.03 15.39 11.13
CA LYS A 75 2.20 14.55 11.37
C LYS A 75 2.80 14.70 12.78
N SER A 76 2.66 15.86 13.42
CA SER A 76 3.15 16.06 14.79
C SER A 76 2.29 15.33 15.83
N LEU A 77 0.97 15.31 15.62
CA LEU A 77 0.03 14.56 16.47
C LEU A 77 0.16 13.06 16.24
N GLU A 78 0.34 12.61 14.99
CA GLU A 78 0.62 11.20 14.68
C GLU A 78 1.91 10.72 15.36
N SER A 79 3.00 11.48 15.23
CA SER A 79 4.29 11.14 15.86
C SER A 79 4.22 11.09 17.39
N GLU A 80 3.41 11.97 17.99
CA GLU A 80 3.15 11.95 19.42
C GLU A 80 2.37 10.70 19.83
N ALA A 81 1.35 10.32 19.05
CA ALA A 81 0.56 9.11 19.27
C ALA A 81 1.41 7.84 19.19
N ASP A 82 2.33 7.75 18.24
CA ASP A 82 3.30 6.65 18.16
C ASP A 82 4.17 6.58 19.42
N SER A 83 4.78 7.71 19.81
CA SER A 83 5.69 7.77 20.96
C SER A 83 4.99 7.38 22.26
N MET A 84 3.79 7.91 22.48
CA MET A 84 3.05 7.73 23.72
C MET A 84 2.32 6.38 23.77
N GLY A 85 1.87 5.88 22.62
CA GLY A 85 1.42 4.50 22.44
C GLY A 85 2.51 3.48 22.79
N GLY A 86 3.73 3.71 22.29
CA GLY A 86 4.90 2.91 22.64
C GLY A 86 5.22 2.93 24.14
N LYS A 87 5.25 4.12 24.76
CA LYS A 87 5.45 4.26 26.22
C LYS A 87 4.36 3.55 27.04
N ALA A 88 3.10 3.62 26.62
CA ALA A 88 2.00 2.93 27.28
C ALA A 88 2.19 1.41 27.31
N MET A 89 2.79 0.85 26.26
CA MET A 89 3.09 -0.58 26.18
C MET A 89 4.24 -0.98 27.12
N GLN A 90 5.24 -0.13 27.31
CA GLN A 90 6.36 -0.37 28.23
C GLN A 90 5.93 -0.34 29.71
N LEU A 91 4.92 0.47 30.07
CA LEU A 91 4.41 0.49 31.44
C LEU A 91 3.64 -0.78 31.84
N LYS A 92 3.14 -1.56 30.86
CA LYS A 92 2.53 -2.87 31.16
C LYS A 92 3.54 -3.92 31.60
N THR A 93 4.83 -3.76 31.29
CA THR A 93 5.88 -4.71 31.66
C THR A 93 6.46 -4.48 33.06
N ASP A 94 6.28 -3.29 33.64
CA ASP A 94 6.70 -2.99 35.00
C ASP A 94 5.55 -3.11 36.00
N LYS A 95 5.35 -4.31 36.55
CA LYS A 95 4.51 -4.49 37.75
C LYS A 95 5.17 -3.83 38.95
N LYS A 96 4.96 -2.52 39.13
CA LYS A 96 5.01 -1.88 40.46
C LYS A 96 3.72 -1.10 40.70
N GLN A 97 3.15 -1.33 41.89
CA GLN A 97 1.83 -0.89 42.35
C GLN A 97 1.56 0.62 42.16
N PRO A 98 0.28 1.01 42.02
CA PRO A 98 -0.10 2.39 41.74
C PRO A 98 0.09 3.28 42.96
N THR A 99 0.93 4.31 42.82
CA THR A 99 0.91 5.48 43.69
C THR A 99 -0.20 6.42 43.24
N GLN A 100 -1.11 6.75 44.16
CA GLN A 100 -2.17 7.72 43.93
C GLN A 100 -1.57 9.11 43.64
N LEU A 101 -1.78 9.61 42.43
CA LEU A 101 -1.45 10.99 42.05
C LEU A 101 -2.68 11.87 42.28
N LYS A 102 -2.46 12.96 43.02
CA LYS A 102 -3.47 13.96 43.35
C LYS A 102 -3.87 14.74 42.09
N SER A 103 -5.17 14.73 41.82
CA SER A 103 -5.82 15.49 40.75
C SER A 103 -5.65 17.00 40.96
N GLY A 104 -5.12 17.69 39.94
CA GLY A 104 -4.89 19.14 39.92
C GLY A 104 -5.27 19.81 38.60
N TYR A 105 -6.00 19.13 37.71
CA TYR A 105 -6.51 19.73 36.47
C TYR A 105 -8.03 19.71 36.48
N SER A 106 -8.64 20.86 36.80
CA SER A 106 -10.05 21.11 36.52
C SER A 106 -10.22 21.26 35.01
N LEU A 107 -10.50 20.15 34.34
CA LEU A 107 -11.01 20.16 32.97
C LEU A 107 -12.49 20.53 33.03
N ASN A 108 -12.86 21.64 32.37
CA ASN A 108 -14.25 21.96 32.08
C ASN A 108 -14.83 20.85 31.21
N THR A 109 -15.59 19.95 31.82
CA THR A 109 -16.36 18.89 31.17
C THR A 109 -17.56 19.49 30.43
N THR A 110 -17.29 20.21 29.34
CA THR A 110 -18.27 20.32 28.26
C THR A 110 -17.84 19.33 27.20
N GLN A 111 -18.50 18.18 27.23
CA GLN A 111 -18.27 17.00 26.41
C GLN A 111 -18.49 17.31 24.92
N LEU A 112 -17.53 17.97 24.29
CA LEU A 112 -17.48 18.05 22.83
C LEU A 112 -16.98 16.70 22.33
N LYS A 113 -17.90 15.86 21.86
CA LYS A 113 -17.55 14.73 21.00
C LYS A 113 -16.77 15.31 19.81
N SER A 114 -15.45 15.11 19.79
CA SER A 114 -14.64 15.47 18.63
C SER A 114 -15.21 14.72 17.41
N ALA A 115 -15.73 15.47 16.45
CA ALA A 115 -16.18 14.90 15.18
C ALA A 115 -15.00 14.49 14.29
N VAL A 116 -13.79 14.95 14.63
CA VAL A 116 -12.56 14.76 13.85
C VAL A 116 -12.04 13.35 14.03
N VAL A 117 -11.83 12.66 12.92
CA VAL A 117 -11.27 11.31 12.87
C VAL A 117 -9.75 11.39 12.76
N GLN A 118 -9.03 10.61 13.55
CA GLN A 118 -7.61 10.30 13.32
C GLN A 118 -7.50 8.83 12.95
N ARG A 119 -6.78 8.51 11.87
CA ARG A 119 -6.79 7.19 11.24
C ARG A 119 -5.37 6.69 10.97
N VAL A 120 -5.20 5.37 11.01
CA VAL A 120 -3.96 4.72 10.59
C VAL A 120 -3.97 4.48 9.09
N ALA A 121 -3.01 5.09 8.40
CA ALA A 121 -2.72 4.89 6.98
C ALA A 121 -2.33 3.43 6.67
N ILE A 122 -2.34 3.08 5.38
CA ILE A 122 -1.97 1.72 4.94
C ILE A 122 -0.47 1.69 4.69
N GLU A 123 0.24 0.84 5.41
CA GLU A 123 1.70 0.81 5.36
C GLU A 123 2.24 -0.29 4.43
N THR A 124 3.29 0.05 3.69
CA THR A 124 4.18 -0.90 3.01
C THR A 124 5.62 -0.68 3.46
N HIS A 125 6.56 -1.57 3.05
CA HIS A 125 7.96 -1.48 3.48
C HIS A 125 8.59 -0.13 3.16
N GLY A 126 8.21 0.49 2.04
CA GLY A 126 8.79 1.76 1.61
C GLY A 126 7.96 3.00 1.96
N GLY A 127 6.78 2.89 2.57
CA GLY A 127 6.00 4.10 2.90
C GLY A 127 4.54 3.87 3.23
N ALA A 128 3.92 4.97 3.69
CA ALA A 128 2.51 5.03 4.00
C ALA A 128 1.70 5.41 2.75
N TRP A 129 0.57 4.77 2.57
CA TRP A 129 -0.41 5.05 1.54
C TRP A 129 -1.65 5.64 2.17
N ASP A 130 -2.09 6.75 1.60
CA ASP A 130 -3.31 7.40 2.04
C ASP A 130 -4.11 7.96 0.87
N THR A 131 -5.36 8.35 1.14
CA THR A 131 -6.22 9.00 0.16
C THR A 131 -7.05 10.09 0.80
N SER A 132 -6.95 11.29 0.22
CA SER A 132 -7.77 12.45 0.57
C SER A 132 -9.11 12.47 -0.16
N LYS A 133 -9.25 11.71 -1.25
CA LYS A 133 -10.47 11.62 -2.04
C LYS A 133 -10.64 10.19 -2.53
N TYR A 134 -11.77 9.57 -2.21
CA TYR A 134 -12.14 8.29 -2.80
C TYR A 134 -13.66 8.15 -2.85
N SER A 135 -14.28 8.45 -3.99
CA SER A 135 -15.73 8.50 -4.12
C SER A 135 -16.23 7.66 -5.28
N LEU A 136 -17.46 7.16 -5.17
CA LEU A 136 -18.08 6.41 -6.28
C LEU A 136 -18.61 7.37 -7.32
N VAL A 137 -18.37 7.05 -8.59
CA VAL A 137 -18.93 7.76 -9.73
C VAL A 137 -20.14 6.98 -10.26
N THR A 138 -21.29 7.63 -10.33
CA THR A 138 -22.53 7.07 -10.86
C THR A 138 -23.11 8.04 -11.88
N GLY A 139 -23.59 7.53 -13.02
CA GLY A 139 -24.22 8.37 -14.04
C GLY A 139 -25.27 7.62 -14.89
N GLY A 140 -25.88 8.35 -15.81
CA GLY A 140 -26.84 7.79 -16.79
C GLY A 140 -26.23 6.66 -17.65
N GLY A 141 -27.08 5.83 -18.24
CA GLY A 141 -26.64 4.70 -19.08
C GLY A 141 -25.90 3.60 -18.33
N GLY A 142 -26.16 3.44 -17.02
CA GLY A 142 -25.48 2.45 -16.19
C GLY A 142 -24.01 2.76 -15.96
N LYS A 143 -23.62 4.04 -16.02
CA LYS A 143 -22.24 4.45 -15.76
C LYS A 143 -21.88 4.21 -14.29
N ARG A 144 -20.76 3.52 -14.07
CA ARG A 144 -20.15 3.24 -12.76
C ARG A 144 -18.64 3.49 -12.83
N GLY A 145 -18.04 3.82 -11.71
CA GLY A 145 -16.64 4.22 -11.62
C GLY A 145 -16.27 4.60 -10.20
N ALA A 146 -15.03 5.00 -10.01
CA ALA A 146 -14.58 5.65 -8.79
C ALA A 146 -13.69 6.84 -9.15
N ASP A 147 -13.55 7.77 -8.22
CA ASP A 147 -12.71 8.96 -8.31
C ASP A 147 -11.79 8.95 -7.09
N ILE A 148 -10.48 8.89 -7.31
CA ILE A 148 -9.48 8.76 -6.25
C ILE A 148 -8.33 9.77 -6.41
N GLU A 149 -7.88 10.34 -5.29
CA GLU A 149 -6.54 10.92 -5.15
C GLU A 149 -5.77 10.08 -4.12
N LEU A 150 -4.71 9.42 -4.57
CA LEU A 150 -3.87 8.52 -3.79
C LEU A 150 -2.51 9.17 -3.55
N ASP A 151 -2.05 9.10 -2.30
CA ASP A 151 -0.81 9.68 -1.82
C ASP A 151 0.10 8.55 -1.30
N PHE A 152 1.37 8.55 -1.70
CA PHE A 152 2.42 7.69 -1.16
C PHE A 152 3.47 8.54 -0.46
N SER A 153 3.56 8.40 0.87
CA SER A 153 4.54 9.06 1.73
C SER A 153 5.74 8.14 1.97
N PRO A 154 6.92 8.41 1.37
CA PRO A 154 8.09 7.53 1.51
C PRO A 154 8.61 7.47 2.97
N ALA A 155 8.88 6.25 3.44
CA ALA A 155 9.34 5.93 4.79
C ALA A 155 10.84 6.19 5.02
N GLU A 156 11.29 6.01 6.27
CA GLU A 156 12.64 6.39 6.69
C GLU A 156 13.80 5.62 6.03
N ASN A 157 13.52 4.43 5.52
CA ASN A 157 14.42 3.57 4.77
C ASN A 157 14.51 3.92 3.28
N VAL A 158 13.71 4.85 2.77
CA VAL A 158 13.72 5.25 1.36
C VAL A 158 14.83 6.25 1.06
N ASP A 159 15.60 5.97 0.02
CA ASP A 159 16.61 6.85 -0.59
C ASP A 159 16.47 6.86 -2.13
N ALA A 160 15.55 7.68 -2.60
CA ALA A 160 15.26 7.93 -4.00
C ALA A 160 15.09 9.43 -4.27
N THR A 161 15.80 9.92 -5.29
CA THR A 161 15.71 11.33 -5.73
C THR A 161 14.51 11.57 -6.65
N LYS A 162 13.87 10.50 -7.14
CA LYS A 162 12.58 10.54 -7.84
C LYS A 162 11.84 9.22 -7.66
N ILE A 163 10.57 9.30 -7.31
CA ILE A 163 9.65 8.17 -7.11
C ILE A 163 8.45 8.37 -8.03
N GLY A 164 8.14 7.35 -8.82
CA GLY A 164 6.97 7.31 -9.69
C GLY A 164 5.93 6.31 -9.19
N LEU A 165 4.66 6.55 -9.52
CA LEU A 165 3.59 5.58 -9.30
C LEU A 165 3.19 4.95 -10.62
N ILE A 166 3.05 3.62 -10.63
CA ILE A 166 2.55 2.84 -11.75
C ILE A 166 1.31 2.10 -11.26
N GLN A 167 0.27 2.08 -12.08
CA GLN A 167 -1.01 1.44 -11.79
C GLN A 167 -1.28 0.33 -12.79
N THR A 168 -1.84 -0.79 -12.34
CA THR A 168 -2.52 -1.77 -13.20
C THR A 168 -4.02 -1.61 -13.09
N ALA A 169 -4.74 -2.05 -14.12
CA ALA A 169 -6.18 -2.17 -14.10
C ALA A 169 -6.62 -3.58 -14.50
N LYS A 170 -7.67 -4.06 -13.86
CA LYS A 170 -8.39 -5.27 -14.24
C LYS A 170 -9.89 -5.04 -14.06
N ALA A 171 -10.63 -5.08 -15.17
CA ALA A 171 -12.07 -4.91 -15.15
C ALA A 171 -12.81 -6.20 -15.53
N THR A 172 -13.96 -6.42 -14.87
CA THR A 172 -14.95 -7.42 -15.25
C THR A 172 -16.32 -6.78 -15.35
N ASN A 173 -17.11 -7.20 -16.34
CA ASN A 173 -18.52 -6.83 -16.48
C ASN A 173 -19.35 -8.09 -16.56
N ASN A 174 -20.27 -8.30 -15.60
CA ASN A 174 -21.00 -9.56 -15.43
C ASN A 174 -20.06 -10.78 -15.38
N LYS A 175 -19.04 -10.72 -14.51
CA LYS A 175 -18.01 -11.75 -14.30
C LYS A 175 -17.13 -12.08 -15.52
N LYS A 176 -17.24 -11.34 -16.62
CA LYS A 176 -16.41 -11.52 -17.81
C LYS A 176 -15.37 -10.42 -17.90
N VAL A 177 -14.15 -10.75 -18.30
CA VAL A 177 -13.09 -9.77 -18.54
C VAL A 177 -13.58 -8.66 -19.48
N SER A 178 -13.27 -7.42 -19.12
CA SER A 178 -13.67 -6.22 -19.85
C SER A 178 -12.48 -5.29 -20.03
N TYR A 179 -12.36 -4.69 -21.21
CA TYR A 179 -11.33 -3.70 -21.52
C TYR A 179 -12.02 -2.34 -21.68
N ILE A 180 -11.82 -1.44 -20.72
CA ILE A 180 -12.54 -0.18 -20.66
C ILE A 180 -11.91 0.81 -21.66
N GLY A 181 -12.70 1.36 -22.59
CA GLY A 181 -12.38 2.59 -23.32
C GLY A 181 -11.27 2.55 -24.38
N ASP A 182 -10.31 1.62 -24.29
CA ASP A 182 -9.14 1.58 -25.17
C ASP A 182 -8.83 0.14 -25.65
N PRO A 183 -8.75 -0.11 -26.97
CA PRO A 183 -8.44 -1.43 -27.52
C PRO A 183 -7.04 -1.96 -27.15
N THR A 184 -6.05 -1.10 -26.92
CA THR A 184 -4.67 -1.51 -26.61
C THR A 184 -4.55 -2.24 -25.27
N ARG A 185 -5.50 -1.99 -24.35
CA ARG A 185 -5.61 -2.69 -23.07
C ARG A 185 -5.77 -4.20 -23.24
N LYS A 186 -6.39 -4.64 -24.35
CA LYS A 186 -6.49 -6.06 -24.67
C LYS A 186 -5.15 -6.65 -25.10
N THR A 187 -4.37 -5.92 -25.88
CA THR A 187 -3.06 -6.40 -26.35
C THR A 187 -2.01 -6.37 -25.24
N HIS A 188 -2.13 -5.43 -24.28
CA HIS A 188 -1.27 -5.34 -23.10
C HIS A 188 -1.79 -6.14 -21.90
N GLY A 189 -2.97 -6.76 -22.01
CA GLY A 189 -3.57 -7.54 -20.93
C GLY A 189 -3.01 -8.96 -20.85
N VAL A 190 -2.88 -9.49 -19.63
CA VAL A 190 -2.56 -10.92 -19.41
C VAL A 190 -3.56 -11.80 -20.17
N ASP A 191 -3.03 -12.68 -21.02
CA ASP A 191 -3.84 -13.58 -21.85
C ASP A 191 -4.45 -14.71 -21.02
N ALA A 192 -5.65 -15.16 -21.38
CA ALA A 192 -6.34 -16.27 -20.72
C ALA A 192 -5.48 -17.54 -20.58
N ALA A 193 -4.67 -17.84 -21.61
CA ALA A 193 -3.80 -19.04 -21.62
C ALA A 193 -2.67 -18.99 -20.59
N ASN A 194 -2.27 -17.78 -20.18
CA ASN A 194 -1.20 -17.56 -19.22
C ASN A 194 -1.75 -17.09 -17.87
N ALA A 195 -3.07 -17.00 -17.71
CA ALA A 195 -3.68 -16.48 -16.49
C ALA A 195 -3.57 -17.48 -15.34
N ILE A 196 -3.31 -16.98 -14.13
CA ILE A 196 -3.25 -17.77 -12.89
C ILE A 196 -4.41 -17.41 -11.97
N GLU A 197 -4.81 -18.34 -11.10
CA GLU A 197 -5.81 -18.10 -10.05
C GLU A 197 -5.22 -17.15 -8.99
N ILE A 198 -5.86 -16.00 -8.78
CA ILE A 198 -5.43 -14.98 -7.80
C ILE A 198 -6.31 -14.96 -6.54
N ASP A 199 -7.49 -15.57 -6.59
CA ASP A 199 -8.36 -15.77 -5.45
C ASP A 199 -9.00 -17.16 -5.51
N SER A 200 -8.65 -17.99 -4.53
CA SER A 200 -9.06 -19.39 -4.52
C SER A 200 -10.50 -19.64 -4.08
N ALA A 201 -11.10 -18.69 -3.37
CA ALA A 201 -12.50 -18.76 -2.95
C ALA A 201 -13.44 -18.41 -4.12
N THR A 202 -13.07 -17.43 -4.93
CA THR A 202 -13.89 -16.92 -6.04
C THR A 202 -13.51 -17.49 -7.40
N LYS A 203 -12.35 -18.16 -7.49
CA LYS A 203 -11.76 -18.66 -8.75
C LYS A 203 -11.47 -17.54 -9.74
N GLU A 204 -11.24 -16.34 -9.22
CA GLU A 204 -10.82 -15.19 -10.01
C GLU A 204 -9.39 -15.41 -10.51
N THR A 205 -9.15 -15.12 -11.79
CA THR A 205 -7.83 -15.18 -12.42
C THR A 205 -7.26 -13.78 -12.63
N ASP A 206 -6.00 -13.65 -13.01
CA ASP A 206 -5.40 -12.36 -13.41
C ASP A 206 -5.60 -12.00 -14.89
N GLU A 207 -6.45 -12.75 -15.62
CA GLU A 207 -6.76 -12.47 -17.02
C GLU A 207 -7.23 -11.02 -17.21
N GLY A 208 -6.67 -10.37 -18.24
CA GLY A 208 -7.01 -8.99 -18.60
C GLY A 208 -6.35 -7.92 -17.73
N THR A 209 -5.54 -8.28 -16.73
CA THR A 209 -4.73 -7.31 -15.98
C THR A 209 -3.71 -6.66 -16.92
N HIS A 210 -3.63 -5.33 -16.95
CA HIS A 210 -2.73 -4.55 -17.80
C HIS A 210 -2.25 -3.31 -17.04
N ILE A 211 -1.17 -2.69 -17.50
CA ILE A 211 -0.76 -1.35 -17.03
C ILE A 211 -1.85 -0.34 -17.44
N ASP A 212 -2.33 0.44 -16.48
CA ASP A 212 -3.39 1.41 -16.70
C ASP A 212 -2.85 2.68 -17.37
N GLN A 213 -2.72 2.58 -18.68
CA GLN A 213 -2.39 3.69 -19.56
C GLN A 213 -3.35 3.70 -20.75
N LEU A 214 -3.49 4.87 -21.37
CA LEU A 214 -4.11 4.97 -22.69
C LEU A 214 -3.11 4.53 -23.75
N GLY A 215 -3.60 3.95 -24.83
CA GLY A 215 -2.78 3.36 -25.87
C GLY A 215 -1.85 4.34 -26.56
N GLN A 216 -2.11 5.65 -26.49
CA GLN A 216 -1.24 6.68 -27.05
C GLN A 216 0.01 6.95 -26.19
N PHE A 217 0.03 6.54 -24.92
CA PHE A 217 1.14 6.80 -24.01
C PHE A 217 2.10 5.62 -23.99
N ASP A 218 3.38 5.90 -24.16
CA ASP A 218 4.48 4.94 -24.13
C ASP A 218 5.12 4.82 -22.74
N ASN A 219 4.82 5.75 -21.82
CA ASN A 219 5.36 5.75 -20.47
C ASN A 219 4.35 5.18 -19.45
N PRO A 220 4.73 4.16 -18.64
CA PRO A 220 3.84 3.51 -17.68
C PRO A 220 3.57 4.34 -16.41
N LEU A 221 4.34 5.41 -16.17
CA LEU A 221 4.14 6.29 -15.02
C LEU A 221 2.78 6.99 -15.10
N TYR A 222 2.03 6.97 -14.01
CA TYR A 222 0.67 7.51 -14.04
C TYR A 222 0.65 9.04 -14.14
N ALA A 223 1.56 9.71 -13.41
CA ALA A 223 1.60 11.18 -13.35
C ALA A 223 2.37 11.82 -14.52
N THR A 224 2.43 11.19 -15.71
CA THR A 224 3.05 11.76 -16.92
C THR A 224 2.21 11.49 -18.17
N GLY A 225 2.48 12.22 -19.25
CA GLY A 225 1.96 11.93 -20.59
C GLY A 225 3.07 11.51 -21.57
N ASP A 226 2.71 11.48 -22.85
CA ASP A 226 3.66 11.28 -23.96
C ASP A 226 4.63 12.47 -24.02
N THR A 227 5.91 12.15 -23.91
CA THR A 227 6.99 13.13 -23.78
C THR A 227 8.09 12.93 -24.82
N GLY A 228 7.96 11.92 -25.70
CA GLY A 228 9.00 11.51 -26.63
C GLY A 228 10.34 11.16 -25.95
N LYS A 229 10.28 10.69 -24.69
CA LYS A 229 11.47 10.34 -23.89
C LYS A 229 11.76 8.86 -24.02
N THR A 230 13.03 8.50 -23.81
CA THR A 230 13.48 7.11 -23.88
C THR A 230 13.58 6.43 -22.52
N ASN A 231 13.72 7.22 -21.44
CA ASN A 231 13.86 6.69 -20.07
C ASN A 231 12.66 7.08 -19.21
N LEU A 232 12.28 6.20 -18.27
CA LEU A 232 11.17 6.43 -17.35
C LEU A 232 11.35 7.73 -16.56
N GLU A 233 12.55 7.96 -16.02
CA GLU A 233 12.84 9.06 -15.11
C GLU A 233 12.83 10.44 -15.77
N ASP A 234 12.92 10.53 -17.10
CA ASP A 234 13.03 11.80 -17.81
C ASP A 234 11.68 12.52 -17.93
N SER A 235 10.59 11.80 -17.67
CA SER A 235 9.24 12.30 -17.88
C SER A 235 8.80 13.21 -16.73
N PRO A 236 8.39 14.47 -17.01
CA PRO A 236 7.94 15.40 -15.99
C PRO A 236 6.58 15.00 -15.41
N THR A 237 6.20 15.64 -14.31
CA THR A 237 4.85 15.49 -13.77
C THR A 237 3.84 16.26 -14.63
N VAL A 238 2.66 15.67 -14.84
CA VAL A 238 1.44 16.35 -15.27
C VAL A 238 0.56 16.60 -14.03
N PRO A 239 0.46 17.84 -13.51
CA PRO A 239 -0.19 18.12 -12.22
C PRO A 239 -1.66 17.68 -12.12
N GLY A 240 -2.35 17.58 -13.26
CA GLY A 240 -3.73 17.09 -13.32
C GLY A 240 -3.87 15.60 -13.00
N TRP A 241 -2.81 14.81 -13.15
CA TRP A 241 -2.81 13.35 -12.98
C TRP A 241 -2.04 12.88 -11.75
N GLY A 242 -1.29 13.78 -11.09
CA GLY A 242 -0.55 13.45 -9.88
C GLY A 242 0.73 14.24 -9.73
N GLN A 243 1.69 13.66 -9.01
CA GLN A 243 3.05 14.18 -8.87
C GLN A 243 4.07 13.07 -8.58
N HIS A 244 5.30 13.27 -9.01
CA HIS A 244 6.42 12.42 -8.59
C HIS A 244 6.83 12.75 -7.15
N GLY A 245 7.23 11.75 -6.38
CA GLY A 245 7.73 11.91 -5.02
C GLY A 245 9.25 11.85 -4.94
N TRP A 246 9.81 12.02 -3.75
CA TRP A 246 11.22 11.76 -3.45
C TRP A 246 11.43 11.66 -1.96
N ARG A 247 12.46 10.92 -1.55
CA ARG A 247 13.04 11.03 -0.22
C ARG A 247 14.52 10.70 -0.27
N TYR A 248 15.37 11.62 0.16
CA TYR A 248 16.82 11.44 0.16
C TYR A 248 17.49 12.46 1.09
N LYS A 249 18.78 12.25 1.40
CA LYS A 249 19.61 13.27 2.06
C LYS A 249 20.44 13.99 0.99
N ASP A 250 20.41 15.32 0.99
CA ASP A 250 21.27 16.10 0.11
C ASP A 250 22.75 16.05 0.56
N ALA A 251 23.65 16.67 -0.20
CA ALA A 251 25.09 16.70 0.11
C ALA A 251 25.43 17.31 1.49
N THR A 252 24.50 18.05 2.11
CA THR A 252 24.66 18.62 3.46
C THR A 252 24.10 17.71 4.57
N GLY A 253 23.55 16.56 4.20
CA GLY A 253 22.87 15.63 5.11
C GLY A 253 21.44 16.03 5.44
N LYS A 254 20.90 17.09 4.82
CA LYS A 254 19.52 17.54 5.06
C LYS A 254 18.54 16.65 4.33
N GLU A 255 17.52 16.18 5.06
CA GLU A 255 16.42 15.39 4.49
C GLU A 255 15.60 16.25 3.50
N LYS A 256 15.36 15.68 2.32
CA LYS A 256 14.39 16.12 1.33
C LYS A 256 13.30 15.07 1.27
N LYS A 257 12.04 15.48 1.29
CA LYS A 257 10.90 14.59 1.14
C LYS A 257 9.75 15.26 0.40
N GLN A 258 9.06 14.48 -0.43
CA GLN A 258 7.80 14.81 -1.07
C GLN A 258 7.05 13.53 -1.38
N ASP A 259 5.75 13.55 -1.14
CA ASP A 259 4.87 12.42 -1.41
C ASP A 259 4.68 12.25 -2.94
N ALA A 260 4.60 11.01 -3.42
CA ALA A 260 4.16 10.74 -4.78
C ALA A 260 2.63 10.71 -4.81
N LYS A 261 2.00 11.22 -5.86
CA LYS A 261 0.53 11.29 -5.97
C LYS A 261 0.03 10.75 -7.29
N LEU A 262 -1.14 10.12 -7.25
CA LEU A 262 -1.89 9.61 -8.39
C LEU A 262 -3.32 10.12 -8.29
N LYS A 263 -3.88 10.63 -9.40
CA LYS A 263 -5.26 11.11 -9.48
C LYS A 263 -5.98 10.43 -10.63
N ASP A 264 -6.95 9.59 -10.31
CA ASP A 264 -7.62 8.77 -11.31
C ASP A 264 -9.14 8.82 -11.15
N THR A 265 -9.86 8.72 -12.26
CA THR A 265 -11.32 8.65 -12.26
C THR A 265 -11.83 7.68 -13.33
N PRO A 266 -11.54 6.38 -13.22
CA PRO A 266 -11.88 5.41 -14.24
C PRO A 266 -13.38 5.09 -14.18
N GLN A 267 -14.01 5.11 -15.36
CA GLN A 267 -15.45 4.95 -15.51
C GLN A 267 -15.78 3.99 -16.65
N GLN A 268 -16.84 3.21 -16.47
CA GLN A 268 -17.39 2.33 -17.48
C GLN A 268 -18.90 2.55 -17.61
N SER A 269 -19.39 2.61 -18.85
CA SER A 269 -20.84 2.64 -19.15
C SER A 269 -21.39 1.23 -19.33
N GLY A 270 -22.69 1.03 -19.14
CA GLY A 270 -23.32 -0.29 -19.31
C GLY A 270 -22.81 -1.34 -18.32
N VAL A 271 -22.46 -0.92 -17.10
CA VAL A 271 -21.97 -1.83 -16.05
C VAL A 271 -23.15 -2.64 -15.52
N ALA A 272 -23.05 -3.96 -15.66
CA ALA A 272 -24.04 -4.91 -15.15
C ALA A 272 -23.79 -5.23 -13.67
N LYS A 273 -24.64 -6.07 -13.09
CA LYS A 273 -24.40 -6.72 -11.79
C LYS A 273 -23.14 -7.59 -11.86
N ASP A 274 -22.57 -7.92 -10.70
CA ASP A 274 -21.38 -8.77 -10.60
C ASP A 274 -20.21 -8.28 -11.48
N SER A 275 -19.98 -6.97 -11.46
CA SER A 275 -18.92 -6.30 -12.23
C SER A 275 -17.93 -5.64 -11.28
N LYS A 276 -16.65 -5.59 -11.63
CA LYS A 276 -15.59 -4.98 -10.83
C LYS A 276 -14.61 -4.20 -11.68
N ASN A 277 -13.96 -3.21 -11.10
CA ASN A 277 -12.73 -2.65 -11.62
C ASN A 277 -11.72 -2.53 -10.47
N VAL A 278 -10.63 -3.28 -10.58
CA VAL A 278 -9.61 -3.45 -9.55
C VAL A 278 -8.31 -2.86 -10.07
N PHE A 279 -7.63 -2.11 -9.20
CA PHE A 279 -6.36 -1.47 -9.50
C PHE A 279 -5.33 -1.84 -8.47
N GLU A 280 -4.11 -2.14 -8.89
CA GLU A 280 -2.95 -2.20 -8.02
C GLU A 280 -2.00 -1.04 -8.37
N VAL A 281 -1.62 -0.26 -7.37
CA VAL A 281 -0.67 0.86 -7.51
C VAL A 281 0.60 0.53 -6.76
N SER A 282 1.74 0.67 -7.42
CA SER A 282 3.05 0.48 -6.80
C SER A 282 3.94 1.72 -6.95
N ALA A 283 4.70 2.00 -5.91
CA ALA A 283 5.69 3.07 -5.90
C ALA A 283 7.06 2.51 -6.30
N LEU A 284 7.71 3.18 -7.26
CA LEU A 284 8.97 2.76 -7.88
C LEU A 284 10.01 3.88 -7.77
N ALA A 285 11.20 3.53 -7.29
CA ALA A 285 12.37 4.40 -7.34
C ALA A 285 12.87 4.55 -8.78
N LEU A 286 12.72 5.74 -9.35
CA LEU A 286 13.17 6.04 -10.72
C LEU A 286 14.63 6.46 -10.76
N THR A 287 15.10 7.13 -9.70
CA THR A 287 16.48 7.61 -9.55
C THR A 287 16.90 7.62 -8.08
N GLY A 288 18.21 7.67 -7.83
CA GLY A 288 18.79 7.58 -6.49
C GLY A 288 19.51 6.26 -6.24
N THR A 289 19.95 6.03 -5.01
CA THR A 289 20.71 4.84 -4.62
C THR A 289 19.87 3.57 -4.73
N GLN A 290 18.55 3.70 -4.63
CA GLN A 290 17.59 2.60 -4.73
C GLN A 290 16.92 2.51 -6.12
N LYS A 291 17.48 3.10 -7.19
CA LYS A 291 16.88 3.04 -8.55
C LYS A 291 16.46 1.61 -8.93
N GLY A 292 15.22 1.45 -9.37
CA GLY A 292 14.61 0.16 -9.74
C GLY A 292 13.95 -0.59 -8.57
N ALA A 293 14.06 -0.10 -7.34
CA ALA A 293 13.39 -0.71 -6.19
C ALA A 293 11.91 -0.31 -6.11
N TYR A 294 11.07 -1.29 -5.82
CA TYR A 294 9.67 -1.07 -5.46
C TYR A 294 9.51 -0.89 -3.95
N TYR A 295 8.55 -0.05 -3.58
CA TYR A 295 8.31 0.35 -2.19
C TYR A 295 7.01 -0.22 -1.61
N GLY A 296 6.48 -1.26 -2.26
CA GLY A 296 5.20 -1.87 -1.96
C GLY A 296 4.12 -1.48 -2.95
N SER A 297 2.96 -2.09 -2.77
CA SER A 297 1.78 -1.82 -3.56
C SER A 297 0.50 -1.92 -2.74
N ILE A 298 -0.50 -1.15 -3.17
CA ILE A 298 -1.85 -1.18 -2.61
C ILE A 298 -2.86 -1.46 -3.71
N GLN A 299 -4.00 -2.00 -3.33
CA GLN A 299 -5.17 -2.16 -4.17
C GLN A 299 -6.22 -1.12 -3.83
N TRP A 300 -6.94 -0.66 -4.85
CA TRP A 300 -8.20 0.06 -4.72
C TRP A 300 -9.14 -0.34 -5.87
N GLY A 301 -10.39 0.12 -5.85
CA GLY A 301 -11.32 -0.11 -6.96
C GLY A 301 -12.81 -0.02 -6.60
N TRP A 302 -13.66 -0.67 -7.38
CA TRP A 302 -15.09 -0.71 -7.09
C TRP A 302 -15.70 -2.01 -7.60
N GLU A 303 -16.85 -2.37 -7.04
CA GLU A 303 -17.65 -3.49 -7.53
C GLU A 303 -19.16 -3.20 -7.49
N THR A 304 -19.89 -3.97 -8.28
CA THR A 304 -21.34 -4.13 -8.19
C THR A 304 -21.64 -5.55 -7.75
N ASP A 305 -22.46 -5.70 -6.71
CA ASP A 305 -22.87 -7.04 -6.23
C ASP A 305 -23.96 -7.66 -7.12
N SER A 306 -24.47 -8.82 -6.72
CA SER A 306 -25.54 -9.55 -7.41
C SER A 306 -26.90 -8.83 -7.36
N ALA A 307 -27.08 -7.89 -6.43
CA ALA A 307 -28.22 -6.99 -6.40
C ALA A 307 -28.00 -5.76 -7.31
N GLY A 308 -26.76 -5.47 -7.71
CA GLY A 308 -26.36 -4.31 -8.50
C GLY A 308 -25.95 -3.10 -7.66
N ASN A 309 -25.75 -3.29 -6.34
CA ASN A 309 -25.29 -2.22 -5.46
C ASN A 309 -23.84 -1.90 -5.78
N HIS A 310 -23.59 -0.63 -6.08
CA HIS A 310 -22.26 -0.12 -6.38
C HIS A 310 -21.54 0.24 -5.08
N LYS A 311 -20.36 -0.35 -4.84
CA LYS A 311 -19.56 -0.12 -3.64
C LYS A 311 -18.08 -0.05 -3.96
N LYS A 312 -17.33 0.64 -3.09
CA LYS A 312 -15.88 0.73 -3.18
C LYS A 312 -15.26 -0.58 -2.73
N LEU A 313 -14.14 -0.93 -3.33
CA LEU A 313 -13.22 -1.90 -2.71
C LEU A 313 -12.39 -1.14 -1.67
N PRO A 314 -12.13 -1.71 -0.48
CA PRO A 314 -11.27 -1.05 0.51
C PRO A 314 -9.88 -0.83 -0.07
N LEU A 315 -9.21 0.27 0.31
CA LEU A 315 -7.77 0.33 0.12
C LEU A 315 -7.11 -0.78 0.94
N LYS A 316 -6.17 -1.50 0.34
CA LYS A 316 -5.53 -2.66 0.97
C LYS A 316 -4.08 -2.79 0.48
N ALA A 317 -3.12 -2.94 1.39
CA ALA A 317 -1.77 -3.35 1.02
C ALA A 317 -1.80 -4.75 0.35
N ILE A 318 -1.22 -4.85 -0.84
CA ILE A 318 -1.09 -6.10 -1.60
C ILE A 318 0.31 -6.66 -1.42
N SER A 319 1.32 -5.80 -1.49
CA SER A 319 2.70 -6.17 -1.25
C SER A 319 3.42 -5.14 -0.40
N GLN A 320 4.28 -5.62 0.49
CA GLN A 320 5.19 -4.78 1.26
C GLN A 320 6.33 -4.24 0.39
N GLY A 321 6.79 -4.95 -0.65
CA GLY A 321 7.91 -4.52 -1.51
C GLY A 321 7.61 -4.63 -3.00
N VAL A 322 8.02 -5.71 -3.65
CA VAL A 322 7.79 -5.91 -5.10
C VAL A 322 6.31 -6.17 -5.38
N PRO A 323 5.63 -5.47 -6.32
CA PRO A 323 4.20 -5.63 -6.56
C PRO A 323 3.81 -7.06 -6.97
N SER A 324 2.52 -7.36 -7.02
CA SER A 324 2.01 -8.73 -7.23
C SER A 324 2.52 -9.38 -8.51
N SER A 325 2.42 -10.71 -8.59
CA SER A 325 2.73 -11.46 -9.82
C SER A 325 1.89 -11.01 -11.01
N SER A 326 0.62 -10.64 -10.78
CA SER A 326 -0.26 -10.06 -11.81
C SER A 326 0.24 -8.72 -12.32
N PHE A 327 0.79 -7.88 -11.43
CA PHE A 327 1.43 -6.63 -11.83
C PHE A 327 2.67 -6.90 -12.68
N LEU A 328 3.53 -7.82 -12.27
CA LEU A 328 4.74 -8.15 -13.03
C LEU A 328 4.42 -8.71 -14.41
N LYS A 329 3.39 -9.58 -14.53
CA LYS A 329 2.91 -10.08 -15.84
C LYS A 329 2.32 -8.98 -16.71
N ALA A 330 1.57 -8.06 -16.13
CA ALA A 330 1.10 -6.87 -16.86
C ALA A 330 2.29 -6.00 -17.33
N GLY A 331 3.33 -5.88 -16.52
CA GLY A 331 4.57 -5.21 -16.87
C GLY A 331 5.33 -5.92 -18.01
N GLU A 332 5.37 -7.25 -18.05
CA GLU A 332 5.94 -7.99 -19.19
C GLU A 332 5.15 -7.73 -20.49
N LYS A 333 3.82 -7.71 -20.40
CA LYS A 333 2.97 -7.40 -21.55
C LYS A 333 3.15 -5.96 -22.01
N TRP A 334 3.34 -5.04 -21.07
CA TRP A 334 3.68 -3.65 -21.35
C TRP A 334 5.03 -3.55 -22.05
N ASN A 335 6.12 -4.02 -21.46
CA ASN A 335 7.49 -3.92 -22.02
C ASN A 335 7.62 -4.53 -23.43
N ASN A 336 6.84 -5.58 -23.73
CA ASN A 336 6.80 -6.19 -25.07
C ASN A 336 5.75 -5.56 -26.00
N GLY A 337 5.08 -4.51 -25.53
CA GLY A 337 3.95 -3.85 -26.15
C GLY A 337 4.36 -2.64 -26.97
N LYS A 338 3.38 -2.14 -27.72
CA LYS A 338 3.48 -0.89 -28.48
C LYS A 338 2.29 0.00 -28.16
N THR A 339 2.50 1.30 -28.31
CA THR A 339 1.40 2.29 -28.34
C THR A 339 0.47 2.02 -29.54
N SER A 340 -0.71 2.64 -29.54
CA SER A 340 -1.61 2.66 -30.68
C SER A 340 -0.98 3.28 -31.93
N GLY A 341 0.07 4.11 -31.76
CA GLY A 341 0.86 4.69 -32.85
C GLY A 341 2.01 3.79 -33.34
N GLY A 342 2.25 2.64 -32.70
CA GLY A 342 3.30 1.68 -33.09
C GLY A 342 4.68 1.91 -32.45
N THR A 343 4.83 2.95 -31.62
CA THR A 343 6.04 3.19 -30.81
C THR A 343 6.17 2.12 -29.73
N ASP A 344 7.38 1.63 -29.50
CA ASP A 344 7.68 0.77 -28.35
C ASP A 344 7.40 1.50 -27.04
N THR A 345 6.86 0.77 -26.07
CA THR A 345 6.70 1.29 -24.71
C THR A 345 8.04 1.43 -24.01
N ILE A 346 8.12 2.35 -23.04
CA ILE A 346 9.25 2.47 -22.13
C ILE A 346 9.12 1.39 -21.05
N ASP A 347 10.18 0.60 -20.91
CA ASP A 347 10.19 -0.56 -20.01
C ASP A 347 10.03 -0.19 -18.54
N ILE A 348 9.19 -0.97 -17.86
CA ILE A 348 9.10 -1.05 -16.41
C ILE A 348 10.22 -1.98 -15.91
N PRO A 349 10.96 -1.63 -14.84
CA PRO A 349 11.87 -2.55 -14.17
C PRO A 349 11.11 -3.75 -13.60
N LEU A 350 11.33 -4.94 -14.15
CA LEU A 350 10.72 -6.17 -13.65
C LEU A 350 11.70 -6.91 -12.74
N VAL A 351 11.17 -7.50 -11.67
CA VAL A 351 11.95 -8.32 -10.74
C VAL A 351 11.58 -9.77 -10.97
N ASP A 352 12.59 -10.63 -11.15
CA ASP A 352 12.37 -12.08 -11.21
C ASP A 352 12.13 -12.62 -9.79
N VAL A 353 10.86 -12.70 -9.41
CA VAL A 353 10.45 -13.14 -8.08
C VAL A 353 10.20 -14.64 -8.06
N LYS A 354 10.73 -15.28 -7.02
CA LYS A 354 10.53 -16.69 -6.73
C LYS A 354 9.80 -16.89 -5.40
N LEU A 355 9.11 -18.02 -5.28
CA LEU A 355 8.42 -18.48 -4.07
C LEU A 355 9.24 -19.56 -3.36
N ALA A 356 9.41 -19.38 -2.05
CA ALA A 356 9.89 -20.43 -1.17
C ALA A 356 8.80 -21.51 -0.98
N VAL A 357 9.01 -22.71 -1.51
CA VAL A 357 8.01 -23.82 -1.41
C VAL A 357 8.07 -24.58 -0.08
N ARG A 358 9.06 -24.26 0.76
CA ARG A 358 9.26 -24.77 2.12
C ARG A 358 9.95 -23.69 2.96
N PRO A 359 9.97 -23.80 4.30
CA PRO A 359 10.74 -22.86 5.11
C PRO A 359 12.23 -22.91 4.74
N ILE A 360 12.87 -21.74 4.70
CA ILE A 360 14.30 -21.59 4.41
C ILE A 360 14.96 -20.92 5.61
N THR A 361 16.06 -21.48 6.09
CA THR A 361 16.86 -20.93 7.19
C THR A 361 18.16 -20.41 6.64
N ASP A 362 18.55 -19.21 7.09
CA ASP A 362 19.80 -18.57 6.73
C ASP A 362 21.00 -19.47 7.03
N ASN A 363 21.87 -19.64 6.04
CA ASN A 363 23.03 -20.50 6.06
C ASN A 363 24.25 -19.70 6.47
N LEU A 364 24.30 -19.39 7.76
CA LEU A 364 25.33 -18.55 8.37
C LEU A 364 26.63 -19.32 8.62
N PRO A 365 27.77 -18.60 8.71
CA PRO A 365 29.06 -19.18 9.08
C PRO A 365 29.02 -19.91 10.44
N PRO A 366 29.88 -20.93 10.66
CA PRO A 366 29.92 -21.71 11.90
C PRO A 366 30.18 -20.89 13.18
N ASP A 367 30.80 -19.71 13.05
CA ASP A 367 31.14 -18.79 14.12
C ASP A 367 30.07 -17.73 14.41
N PHE A 368 28.94 -17.75 13.69
CA PHE A 368 27.82 -16.83 13.94
C PHE A 368 27.19 -17.08 15.33
N ILE A 369 27.02 -16.01 16.10
CA ILE A 369 26.39 -16.04 17.43
C ILE A 369 24.99 -15.43 17.34
N GLY A 370 23.96 -16.27 17.38
CA GLY A 370 22.55 -15.88 17.38
C GLY A 370 21.65 -16.90 16.69
N PRO A 371 20.32 -16.80 16.82
CA PRO A 371 19.42 -17.62 16.02
C PRO A 371 19.47 -17.19 14.55
N PRO A 372 19.57 -18.12 13.59
CA PRO A 372 19.51 -17.78 12.17
C PRO A 372 18.10 -17.29 11.80
N LEU A 373 18.01 -16.36 10.85
CA LEU A 373 16.73 -15.96 10.28
C LEU A 373 16.09 -17.15 9.55
N GLN A 374 14.80 -17.37 9.77
CA GLN A 374 14.02 -18.36 9.03
C GLN A 374 12.82 -17.68 8.38
N ILE A 375 12.67 -17.91 7.07
CA ILE A 375 11.53 -17.44 6.30
C ILE A 375 10.54 -18.60 6.05
N PRO A 376 9.22 -18.35 6.11
CA PRO A 376 8.21 -19.39 5.94
C PRO A 376 8.00 -19.80 4.47
N THR A 377 7.28 -20.91 4.25
CA THR A 377 6.72 -21.26 2.94
C THR A 377 5.84 -20.14 2.39
N GLY A 378 5.87 -19.91 1.08
CA GLY A 378 5.14 -18.85 0.38
C GLY A 378 5.85 -17.50 0.38
N THR A 379 7.01 -17.38 1.06
CA THR A 379 7.78 -16.13 1.04
C THR A 379 8.26 -15.82 -0.37
N ARG A 380 8.03 -14.57 -0.80
CA ARG A 380 8.48 -14.03 -2.09
C ARG A 380 9.90 -13.52 -1.94
N VAL A 381 10.80 -13.98 -2.81
CA VAL A 381 12.23 -13.68 -2.77
C VAL A 381 12.76 -13.38 -4.16
N LYS A 382 13.82 -12.58 -4.28
CA LYS A 382 14.60 -12.45 -5.52
C LYS A 382 16.00 -13.02 -5.30
N ILE A 383 16.57 -13.62 -6.32
CA ILE A 383 17.93 -14.15 -6.28
C ILE A 383 18.91 -12.99 -6.52
N LEU A 384 19.75 -12.68 -5.53
CA LEU A 384 20.81 -11.68 -5.66
C LEU A 384 22.10 -12.27 -6.23
N LYS A 385 22.37 -13.54 -5.89
CA LYS A 385 23.55 -14.27 -6.34
C LYS A 385 23.23 -15.75 -6.41
N ASP A 386 23.48 -16.34 -7.57
CA ASP A 386 23.50 -17.79 -7.75
C ASP A 386 24.95 -18.30 -7.63
N GLY A 387 25.24 -19.01 -6.54
CA GLY A 387 26.54 -19.63 -6.29
C GLY A 387 26.70 -21.00 -6.97
N GLY A 388 25.67 -21.53 -7.61
CA GLY A 388 25.65 -22.87 -8.17
C GLY A 388 25.80 -23.96 -7.11
N ALA A 389 26.35 -25.12 -7.50
CA ALA A 389 26.42 -26.30 -6.64
C ALA A 389 27.40 -26.18 -5.45
N ILE A 390 28.37 -25.28 -5.53
CA ILE A 390 29.49 -25.18 -4.56
C ILE A 390 29.72 -23.77 -4.02
N GLY A 391 29.07 -22.75 -4.60
CA GLY A 391 29.23 -21.36 -4.20
C GLY A 391 28.10 -20.89 -3.28
N GLU A 392 28.35 -19.75 -2.63
CA GLU A 392 27.37 -19.09 -1.78
C GLU A 392 26.27 -18.43 -2.63
N SER A 393 25.02 -18.84 -2.40
CA SER A 393 23.83 -18.23 -3.01
C SER A 393 23.17 -17.26 -2.04
N LYS A 394 22.72 -16.11 -2.55
CA LYS A 394 22.05 -15.08 -1.76
C LYS A 394 20.69 -14.75 -2.34
N ILE A 395 19.70 -14.63 -1.47
CA ILE A 395 18.36 -14.18 -1.80
C ILE A 395 17.98 -12.98 -0.94
N GLU A 396 17.11 -12.12 -1.46
CA GLU A 396 16.48 -11.05 -0.70
C GLU A 396 14.99 -11.31 -0.62
N VAL A 397 14.42 -11.16 0.57
CA VAL A 397 12.96 -11.19 0.74
C VAL A 397 12.37 -9.91 0.16
N VAL A 398 11.48 -10.07 -0.82
CA VAL A 398 10.88 -8.93 -1.53
C VAL A 398 9.47 -8.59 -1.04
N ASP A 399 8.89 -9.43 -0.19
CA ASP A 399 7.54 -9.23 0.36
C ASP A 399 7.34 -9.88 1.74
N GLY A 400 6.44 -9.31 2.53
CA GLY A 400 6.10 -9.74 3.88
C GLY A 400 6.91 -9.08 4.99
N ILE A 401 6.85 -9.66 6.19
CA ILE A 401 7.44 -9.06 7.40
C ILE A 401 8.98 -8.97 7.37
N PHE A 402 9.63 -9.72 6.47
CA PHE A 402 11.07 -9.75 6.33
C PHE A 402 11.55 -8.98 5.08
N THR A 403 10.70 -8.17 4.43
CA THR A 403 11.11 -7.41 3.24
C THR A 403 12.42 -6.65 3.46
N GLY A 404 13.32 -6.76 2.49
CA GLY A 404 14.67 -6.17 2.51
C GLY A 404 15.73 -7.00 3.24
N GLN A 405 15.35 -8.08 3.93
CA GLN A 405 16.32 -8.98 4.55
C GLN A 405 16.99 -9.87 3.50
N VAL A 406 18.30 -10.02 3.62
CA VAL A 406 19.12 -10.87 2.74
C VAL A 406 19.53 -12.11 3.50
N LEU A 407 19.33 -13.28 2.89
CA LEU A 407 19.74 -14.57 3.43
C LEU A 407 20.79 -15.20 2.51
N THR A 408 21.78 -15.83 3.12
CA THR A 408 22.60 -16.82 2.44
C THR A 408 21.88 -18.17 2.49
N ILE A 409 21.76 -18.87 1.37
CA ILE A 409 20.97 -20.11 1.30
C ILE A 409 21.77 -21.28 0.75
N LYS A 410 21.34 -22.49 1.09
CA LYS A 410 21.98 -23.72 0.59
C LYS A 410 21.58 -23.96 -0.88
N PRO A 411 22.42 -24.63 -1.68
CA PRO A 411 22.07 -24.98 -3.07
C PRO A 411 20.73 -25.71 -3.21
N ALA A 412 20.40 -26.59 -2.25
CA ALA A 412 19.12 -27.32 -2.25
C ALA A 412 17.90 -26.42 -1.98
N ASP A 413 18.07 -25.31 -1.26
CA ASP A 413 17.01 -24.31 -1.05
C ASP A 413 16.81 -23.50 -2.34
N LEU A 414 17.91 -23.08 -2.98
CA LEU A 414 17.89 -22.36 -4.25
C LEU A 414 17.16 -23.15 -5.34
N LEU A 415 17.49 -24.44 -5.50
CA LEU A 415 16.85 -25.32 -6.49
C LEU A 415 15.37 -25.59 -6.21
N SER A 416 14.89 -25.32 -5.00
CA SER A 416 13.48 -25.52 -4.64
C SER A 416 12.60 -24.30 -4.90
N LEU A 417 13.20 -23.14 -5.18
CA LEU A 417 12.47 -21.93 -5.49
C LEU A 417 11.67 -22.09 -6.79
N LYS A 418 10.43 -21.62 -6.81
CA LYS A 418 9.56 -21.64 -7.99
C LYS A 418 9.29 -20.25 -8.52
N ASP A 419 9.11 -20.10 -9.82
CA ASP A 419 8.63 -18.82 -10.37
C ASP A 419 7.23 -18.52 -9.83
N GLU A 420 7.00 -17.28 -9.41
CA GLU A 420 5.70 -16.89 -8.86
C GLU A 420 4.62 -16.65 -9.94
N ARG A 421 5.03 -16.55 -11.21
CA ARG A 421 4.15 -16.25 -12.34
C ARG A 421 3.68 -17.50 -13.08
N SER A 422 4.13 -18.69 -12.67
CA SER A 422 3.85 -19.99 -13.30
C SER A 422 2.98 -20.91 -12.46
#